data_AF-A0A970HXG9-F1
#
_entry.id   AF-A0A970HXG9-F1
#
_cell.length_a   1.000
_cell.length_b   1.000
_cell.length_c   1.000
_cell.angle_alpha   90.00
_cell.angle_beta   90.00
_cell.angle_gamma   90.00
#
_symmetry.space_group_name_H-M   'P 1'
#
loop_
_entity.id
_entity.type
_entity.pdbx_description
1 polymer ?
#
loop_
_entity_poly.entity_id
_entity_poly.type
_entity_poly.pdbx_seq_one_letter_code
_entity_poly.pdbx_strand_id
1 'polypeptide(L)'
;MSTGFTLWLTGLSGAGKSTLARLLEAELKARGLRVEVLDGDEVRQNLSQGLGFSKADRDTQVRRIGYVARLLTRNGVVTIVAAISPYRKAREEVRAQIGRFIEIYVQCPLRTCIERDVKGLYKKALAGEIQQFTGISDPYEPPDRPEIVVDTSRQSPDESLQAILAGLEETGYLPQQAAKAVSVS
;
A
#
# COMPACT_ATOMS: atom_id res chain seq x y z
N MET A 1 6.30 12.38 22.32
CA MET A 1 5.15 12.13 21.42
C MET A 1 5.64 11.23 20.30
N SER A 2 4.95 10.14 19.97
CA SER A 2 5.30 9.29 18.83
C SER A 2 5.04 10.05 17.53
N THR A 3 6.01 10.09 16.63
CA THR A 3 5.86 10.79 15.34
C THR A 3 5.17 9.87 14.35
N GLY A 4 3.99 10.25 13.86
CA GLY A 4 3.25 9.47 12.86
C GLY A 4 3.92 9.49 11.50
N PHE A 5 3.55 8.55 10.64
CA PHE A 5 3.97 8.48 9.24
C PHE A 5 3.00 7.65 8.41
N THR A 6 3.01 7.83 7.10
CA THR A 6 2.21 7.03 6.17
C THR A 6 3.07 6.00 5.45
N LEU A 7 2.64 4.74 5.50
CA LEU A 7 3.09 3.65 4.64
C LEU A 7 2.12 3.53 3.47
N TRP A 8 2.56 3.82 2.26
CA TRP A 8 1.71 3.80 1.07
C TRP A 8 2.05 2.62 0.18
N LEU A 9 1.26 1.54 0.28
CA LEU A 9 1.42 0.36 -0.53
C LEU A 9 0.70 0.57 -1.87
N THR A 10 1.46 0.59 -2.96
CA THR A 10 0.97 0.70 -4.34
C THR A 10 1.35 -0.54 -5.15
N GLY A 11 0.53 -0.90 -6.15
CA GLY A 11 0.69 -2.14 -6.91
C GLY A 11 -0.58 -2.58 -7.61
N LEU A 12 -0.46 -3.52 -8.54
CA LEU A 12 -1.61 -4.09 -9.28
C LEU A 12 -2.64 -4.74 -8.34
N SER A 13 -3.88 -4.89 -8.83
CA SER A 13 -4.87 -5.74 -8.13
C SER A 13 -4.30 -7.15 -7.95
N GLY A 14 -4.57 -7.81 -6.82
CA GLY A 14 -4.00 -9.14 -6.55
C GLY A 14 -2.50 -9.19 -6.20
N ALA A 15 -1.79 -8.05 -6.17
CA ALA A 15 -0.36 -8.01 -5.83
C ALA A 15 -0.03 -8.32 -4.35
N GLY A 16 -1.03 -8.45 -3.47
CA GLY A 16 -0.80 -8.78 -2.04
C GLY A 16 -0.80 -7.59 -1.06
N LYS A 17 -1.14 -6.38 -1.52
CA LYS A 17 -1.17 -5.16 -0.67
C LYS A 17 -1.97 -5.32 0.62
N SER A 18 -3.23 -5.79 0.54
CA SER A 18 -4.10 -5.93 1.72
C SER A 18 -3.57 -6.97 2.71
N THR A 19 -2.92 -8.04 2.22
CA THR A 19 -2.25 -9.03 3.07
C THR A 19 -1.09 -8.39 3.84
N LEU A 20 -0.22 -7.67 3.13
CA LEU A 20 0.91 -6.98 3.77
C LEU A 20 0.45 -5.87 4.73
N ALA A 21 -0.64 -5.16 4.41
CA ALA A 21 -1.19 -4.14 5.28
C ALA A 21 -1.63 -4.71 6.63
N ARG A 22 -2.29 -5.87 6.65
CA ARG A 22 -2.71 -6.56 7.90
C ARG A 22 -1.51 -7.07 8.71
N LEU A 23 -0.51 -7.62 8.03
CA LEU A 23 0.72 -8.09 8.69
C LEU A 23 1.50 -6.93 9.32
N LEU A 24 1.66 -5.83 8.58
CA LEU A 24 2.26 -4.59 9.09
C LEU A 24 1.45 -4.00 10.25
N GLU A 25 0.12 -3.99 10.15
CA GLU A 25 -0.74 -3.51 11.22
C GLU A 25 -0.51 -4.29 12.52
N ALA A 26 -0.54 -5.62 12.46
CA ALA A 26 -0.31 -6.47 13.62
C ALA A 26 1.07 -6.24 14.24
N GLU A 27 2.13 -6.23 13.43
CA GLU A 27 3.50 -6.03 13.88
C GLU A 27 3.70 -4.64 14.51
N LEU A 28 3.23 -3.58 13.86
CA LEU A 28 3.42 -2.22 14.34
C LEU A 28 2.60 -1.95 15.61
N LYS A 29 1.38 -2.51 15.73
CA LYS A 29 0.61 -2.50 16.98
C LYS A 29 1.31 -3.26 18.09
N ALA A 30 1.93 -4.42 17.80
CA ALA A 30 2.73 -5.17 18.77
C ALA A 30 3.96 -4.38 19.27
N ARG A 31 4.51 -3.48 18.44
CA ARG A 31 5.55 -2.50 18.83
C ARG A 31 5.01 -1.30 19.62
N GLY A 32 3.73 -1.28 19.99
CA GLY A 32 3.09 -0.22 20.77
C GLY A 32 2.73 1.03 19.98
N LEU A 33 2.77 0.98 18.64
CA LEU A 33 2.41 2.11 17.79
C LEU A 33 0.90 2.20 17.63
N ARG A 34 0.40 3.43 17.48
CA ARG A 34 -0.98 3.69 17.06
C ARG A 34 -1.05 3.53 15.56
N VAL A 35 -1.85 2.57 15.07
CA VAL A 35 -1.89 2.21 13.64
C VAL A 35 -3.33 2.20 13.15
N GLU A 36 -3.54 2.76 11.96
CA GLU A 36 -4.80 2.69 11.23
C GLU A 36 -4.57 2.25 9.78
N VAL A 37 -5.47 1.42 9.26
CA VAL A 37 -5.41 0.90 7.88
C VAL A 37 -6.48 1.58 7.03
N LEU A 38 -6.08 2.10 5.87
CA LEU A 38 -6.97 2.62 4.84
C LEU A 38 -6.90 1.69 3.62
N ASP A 39 -7.73 0.65 3.59
CA ASP A 39 -7.81 -0.28 2.45
C ASP A 39 -8.66 0.32 1.32
N GLY A 40 -8.13 0.28 0.09
CA GLY A 40 -8.76 0.91 -1.08
C GLY A 40 -10.16 0.38 -1.41
N ASP A 41 -10.50 -0.85 -1.04
CA ASP A 41 -11.85 -1.40 -1.22
C ASP A 41 -12.81 -0.84 -0.16
N GLU A 42 -12.41 -0.81 1.10
CA GLU A 42 -13.21 -0.27 2.20
C GLU A 42 -13.44 1.23 2.04
N VAL A 43 -12.39 1.97 1.67
CA VAL A 43 -12.50 3.40 1.34
C VAL A 43 -13.47 3.60 0.17
N ARG A 44 -13.46 2.73 -0.85
CA ARG A 44 -14.37 2.83 -1.99
C ARG A 44 -15.83 2.65 -1.58
N GLN A 45 -16.11 1.75 -0.64
CA GLN A 45 -17.47 1.50 -0.16
C GLN A 45 -18.01 2.63 0.72
N ASN A 46 -17.14 3.35 1.44
CA ASN A 46 -17.53 4.37 2.40
C ASN A 46 -17.21 5.80 1.91
N LEU A 47 -15.95 6.21 2.03
CA LEU A 47 -15.49 7.59 1.76
C LEU A 47 -15.54 7.99 0.28
N SER A 48 -15.45 7.01 -0.61
CA SER A 48 -15.40 7.20 -2.06
C SER A 48 -16.60 6.58 -2.78
N GLN A 49 -17.71 6.39 -2.05
CA GLN A 49 -18.96 5.93 -2.65
C GLN A 49 -19.39 6.88 -3.78
N GLY A 50 -19.82 6.30 -4.89
CA GLY A 50 -20.24 7.03 -6.10
C GLY A 50 -19.11 7.37 -7.08
N LEU A 51 -17.83 7.19 -6.71
CA LEU A 51 -16.73 7.31 -7.68
C LEU A 51 -16.66 6.10 -8.61
N GLY A 52 -16.52 6.37 -9.90
CA GLY A 52 -16.28 5.35 -10.92
C GLY A 52 -14.83 4.85 -10.96
N PHE A 53 -14.42 4.41 -12.15
CA PHE A 53 -13.07 3.89 -12.43
C PHE A 53 -12.32 4.71 -13.47
N SER A 54 -12.85 5.90 -13.81
CA SER A 54 -12.17 6.84 -14.70
C SER A 54 -10.86 7.32 -14.06
N LYS A 55 -9.93 7.83 -14.88
CA LYS A 55 -8.70 8.44 -14.37
C LYS A 55 -8.97 9.50 -13.31
N ALA A 56 -9.94 10.40 -13.57
CA ALA A 56 -10.30 11.48 -12.66
C ALA A 56 -10.87 10.96 -11.33
N ASP A 57 -11.70 9.91 -11.38
CA ASP A 57 -12.25 9.27 -10.17
C ASP A 57 -11.17 8.57 -9.35
N ARG A 58 -10.23 7.88 -10.00
CA ARG A 58 -9.09 7.24 -9.34
C ARG A 58 -8.16 8.26 -8.70
N ASP A 59 -7.85 9.35 -9.40
CA ASP A 59 -7.07 10.47 -8.85
C ASP A 59 -7.80 11.08 -7.65
N THR A 60 -9.12 11.25 -7.73
CA THR A 60 -9.95 11.74 -6.61
C THR A 60 -9.94 10.78 -5.43
N GLN A 61 -10.06 9.48 -5.66
CA GLN A 61 -9.97 8.46 -4.61
C GLN A 61 -8.61 8.53 -3.89
N VAL A 62 -7.51 8.59 -4.65
CA VAL A 62 -6.14 8.70 -4.10
C VAL A 62 -6.00 9.97 -3.25
N ARG A 63 -6.49 11.11 -3.73
CA ARG A 63 -6.46 12.38 -2.97
C ARG A 63 -7.30 12.32 -1.70
N ARG A 64 -8.49 11.69 -1.72
CA ARG A 64 -9.33 11.51 -0.52
C ARG A 64 -8.62 10.65 0.53
N ILE A 65 -8.01 9.55 0.13
CA ILE A 65 -7.20 8.70 1.02
C ILE A 65 -6.03 9.52 1.58
N GLY A 66 -5.31 10.23 0.72
CA GLY A 66 -4.17 11.07 1.10
C GLY A 66 -4.53 12.15 2.13
N TYR A 67 -5.70 12.78 1.98
CA TYR A 67 -6.21 13.75 2.95
C TYR A 67 -6.39 13.11 4.33
N VAL A 68 -7.08 11.96 4.43
CA VAL A 68 -7.28 11.25 5.70
C VAL A 68 -5.95 10.78 6.29
N ALA A 69 -5.07 10.21 5.47
CA ALA A 69 -3.76 9.74 5.90
C ALA A 69 -2.89 10.88 6.46
N ARG A 70 -2.95 12.08 5.86
CA ARG A 70 -2.30 13.29 6.38
C ARG A 70 -2.84 13.68 7.76
N LEU A 71 -4.16 13.64 7.95
CA LEU A 71 -4.79 13.98 9.24
C LEU A 71 -4.37 13.01 10.34
N LEU A 72 -4.29 11.71 10.05
CA LEU A 72 -3.84 10.69 11.00
C LEU A 72 -2.35 10.84 11.29
N THR A 73 -1.52 10.97 10.25
CA THR A 73 -0.07 11.13 10.35
C THR A 73 0.34 12.30 11.23
N ARG A 74 -0.27 13.49 11.03
CA ARG A 74 0.03 14.68 11.84
C ARG A 74 -0.39 14.56 13.31
N ASN A 75 -1.22 13.58 13.65
CA ASN A 75 -1.68 13.28 15.02
C ASN A 75 -0.95 12.08 15.65
N GLY A 76 0.20 11.67 15.09
CA GLY A 76 1.05 10.63 15.69
C GLY A 76 0.64 9.20 15.35
N VAL A 77 -0.29 9.01 14.41
CA VAL A 77 -0.75 7.67 13.96
C VAL A 77 0.07 7.22 12.77
N VAL A 78 0.50 5.95 12.77
CA VAL A 78 1.05 5.28 11.60
C VAL A 78 -0.11 4.86 10.71
N THR A 79 -0.19 5.46 9.51
CA THR A 79 -1.28 5.16 8.58
C THR A 79 -0.79 4.21 7.50
N ILE A 80 -1.42 3.04 7.38
CA ILE A 80 -1.11 2.08 6.32
C ILE A 80 -2.17 2.21 5.23
N VAL A 81 -1.78 2.68 4.06
CA VAL A 81 -2.65 2.78 2.90
C VAL A 81 -2.39 1.60 1.97
N ALA A 82 -3.43 0.85 1.63
CA ALA A 82 -3.36 -0.24 0.65
C ALA A 82 -4.27 0.08 -0.55
N ALA A 83 -3.72 0.75 -1.57
CA ALA A 83 -4.49 1.20 -2.73
C ALA A 83 -3.77 0.92 -4.05
N ILE A 84 -4.51 0.61 -5.12
CA ILE A 84 -3.88 0.42 -6.45
C ILE A 84 -3.12 1.68 -6.85
N SER A 85 -3.72 2.87 -6.66
CA SER A 85 -3.11 4.18 -6.90
C SER A 85 -2.30 4.25 -8.21
N PRO A 86 -2.91 3.97 -9.38
CA PRO A 86 -2.17 3.60 -10.59
C PRO A 86 -1.36 4.73 -11.23
N TYR A 87 -1.74 6.00 -11.03
CA TYR A 87 -1.07 7.13 -11.65
C TYR A 87 -0.06 7.76 -10.70
N ARG A 88 1.16 7.92 -11.17
CA ARG A 88 2.29 8.42 -10.38
C ARG A 88 2.06 9.84 -9.88
N LYS A 89 1.55 10.71 -10.75
CA LYS A 89 1.26 12.11 -10.43
C LYS A 89 0.40 12.25 -9.16
N ALA A 90 -0.64 11.44 -9.02
CA ALA A 90 -1.50 11.48 -7.84
C ALA A 90 -0.78 11.01 -6.57
N ARG A 91 0.11 10.01 -6.68
CA ARG A 91 0.94 9.55 -5.56
C ARG A 91 1.95 10.61 -5.13
N GLU A 92 2.60 11.28 -6.08
CA GLU A 92 3.53 12.40 -5.82
C GLU A 92 2.85 13.59 -5.16
N GLU A 93 1.65 13.97 -5.62
CA GLU A 93 0.82 15.01 -4.99
C GLU A 93 0.53 14.67 -3.52
N VAL A 94 0.11 13.43 -3.23
CA VAL A 94 -0.20 12.98 -1.86
C VAL A 94 1.05 12.90 -0.98
N ARG A 95 2.16 12.37 -1.52
CA ARG A 95 3.47 12.33 -0.85
C ARG A 95 3.89 13.72 -0.37
N ALA A 96 3.82 14.72 -1.25
CA ALA A 96 4.18 16.10 -0.94
C ALA A 96 3.29 16.71 0.17
N GLN A 97 2.01 16.35 0.22
CA GLN A 97 1.07 16.87 1.22
C GLN A 97 1.24 16.23 2.62
N ILE A 98 1.63 14.95 2.66
CA ILE A 98 1.80 14.20 3.92
C ILE A 98 3.15 14.52 4.58
N GLY A 99 4.23 14.63 3.79
CA GLY A 99 5.58 14.83 4.29
C GLY A 99 6.23 13.53 4.78
N ARG A 100 5.84 13.05 5.98
CA ARG A 100 6.35 11.77 6.53
C ARG A 100 5.69 10.58 5.85
N PHE A 101 6.22 10.21 4.69
CA PHE A 101 5.62 9.29 3.74
C PHE A 101 6.66 8.32 3.19
N ILE A 102 6.31 7.03 3.14
CA ILE A 102 7.10 5.97 2.51
C ILE A 102 6.22 5.29 1.46
N GLU A 103 6.69 5.30 0.22
CA GLU A 103 6.09 4.54 -0.87
C GLU A 103 6.68 3.13 -0.91
N ILE A 104 5.79 2.15 -0.76
CA ILE A 104 6.12 0.74 -0.83
C ILE A 104 5.54 0.20 -2.14
N TYR A 105 6.42 -0.10 -3.09
CA TYR A 105 6.00 -0.76 -4.32
C TYR A 105 5.85 -2.26 -4.09
N VAL A 106 4.60 -2.71 -4.08
CA VAL A 106 4.25 -4.12 -4.05
C VAL A 106 4.25 -4.63 -5.49
N GLN A 107 5.45 -4.96 -5.97
CA GLN A 107 5.70 -5.47 -7.31
C GLN A 107 5.17 -6.90 -7.43
N CYS A 108 4.39 -7.13 -8.47
CA CYS A 108 3.95 -8.46 -8.88
C CYS A 108 3.64 -8.40 -10.37
N PRO A 109 4.16 -9.33 -11.21
CA PRO A 109 3.83 -9.38 -12.61
C PRO A 109 2.32 -9.52 -12.84
N LEU A 110 1.79 -8.82 -13.84
CA LEU A 110 0.37 -8.86 -14.19
C LEU A 110 -0.14 -10.30 -14.37
N ARG A 111 0.65 -11.15 -15.05
CA ARG A 111 0.30 -12.56 -15.26
C ARG A 111 0.05 -13.28 -13.93
N THR A 112 0.93 -13.12 -12.95
CA THR A 112 0.78 -13.72 -11.63
C THR A 112 -0.46 -13.17 -10.90
N CYS A 113 -0.74 -11.86 -11.03
CA CYS A 113 -1.97 -11.27 -10.50
C CYS A 113 -3.25 -11.86 -11.14
N ILE A 114 -3.23 -12.08 -12.46
CA ILE A 114 -4.33 -12.73 -13.21
C ILE A 114 -4.48 -14.19 -12.77
N GLU A 115 -3.39 -14.93 -12.61
CA GLU A 115 -3.44 -16.33 -12.15
C GLU A 115 -4.01 -16.45 -10.73
N ARG A 116 -3.67 -15.51 -9.84
CA ARG A 116 -4.21 -15.48 -8.47
C ARG A 116 -5.69 -15.11 -8.41
N ASP A 117 -6.15 -14.22 -9.29
CA ASP A 117 -7.48 -13.58 -9.36
C ASP A 117 -8.33 -13.64 -8.08
N VAL A 118 -7.76 -13.18 -6.97
CA VAL A 118 -8.31 -13.39 -5.61
C VAL A 118 -9.76 -12.88 -5.46
N LYS A 119 -10.12 -11.87 -6.27
CA LYS A 119 -11.43 -11.21 -6.24
C LYS A 119 -12.32 -11.55 -7.45
N GLY A 120 -11.85 -12.42 -8.36
CA GLY A 120 -12.55 -12.71 -9.62
C GLY A 120 -12.65 -11.52 -10.59
N LEU A 121 -11.88 -10.45 -10.34
CA LEU A 121 -11.98 -9.19 -11.08
C LEU A 121 -11.24 -9.25 -12.41
N TYR A 122 -10.14 -10.00 -12.49
CA TYR A 122 -9.42 -10.18 -13.75
C TYR A 122 -10.26 -10.99 -14.74
N LYS A 123 -10.93 -12.06 -14.28
CA LYS A 123 -11.85 -12.84 -15.12
C LYS A 123 -12.98 -11.97 -15.70
N LYS A 124 -13.61 -11.13 -14.87
CA LYS A 124 -14.67 -10.20 -15.32
C LYS A 124 -14.16 -9.14 -16.29
N ALA A 125 -12.96 -8.60 -16.04
CA ALA A 125 -12.34 -7.65 -16.95
C ALA A 125 -12.02 -8.26 -18.31
N LEU A 126 -11.46 -9.48 -18.34
CA LEU A 126 -11.16 -10.21 -19.57
C LEU A 126 -12.42 -10.60 -20.35
N ALA A 127 -13.54 -10.82 -19.65
CA ALA A 127 -14.85 -11.05 -20.26
C ALA A 127 -15.53 -9.76 -20.77
N GLY A 128 -14.93 -8.58 -20.57
CA GLY A 128 -15.48 -7.29 -20.98
C GLY A 128 -16.56 -6.72 -20.04
N GLU A 129 -16.83 -7.37 -18.90
CA GLU A 129 -17.80 -6.91 -17.91
C GLU A 129 -17.30 -5.69 -17.12
N ILE A 130 -15.98 -5.50 -17.04
CA ILE A 130 -15.34 -4.34 -16.42
C ILE A 130 -14.53 -3.59 -17.48
N GLN A 131 -15.05 -2.45 -17.93
CA GLN A 131 -14.47 -1.72 -19.05
C GLN A 131 -13.12 -1.05 -18.73
N GLN A 132 -12.91 -0.56 -17.50
CA GLN A 132 -11.72 0.20 -17.10
C GLN A 132 -10.97 -0.50 -15.95
N PHE A 133 -10.19 -1.53 -16.29
CA PHE A 133 -9.46 -2.33 -15.32
C PHE A 133 -7.95 -2.12 -15.41
N THR A 134 -7.36 -1.71 -14.29
CA THR A 134 -5.92 -1.41 -14.19
C THR A 134 -5.06 -2.64 -14.50
N GLY A 135 -4.13 -2.46 -15.44
CA GLY A 135 -3.28 -3.52 -15.98
C GLY A 135 -3.84 -4.25 -17.20
N ILE A 136 -5.10 -4.02 -17.57
CA ILE A 136 -5.72 -4.59 -18.79
C ILE A 136 -6.08 -3.47 -19.77
N SER A 137 -7.04 -2.61 -19.41
CA SER A 137 -7.56 -1.52 -20.25
C SER A 137 -7.23 -0.12 -19.71
N ASP A 138 -6.62 -0.04 -18.53
CA ASP A 138 -6.18 1.19 -17.87
C ASP A 138 -4.73 1.00 -17.37
N PRO A 139 -3.80 1.95 -17.54
CA PRO A 139 -2.39 1.72 -17.19
C PRO A 139 -2.19 1.64 -15.67
N TYR A 140 -1.09 0.98 -15.30
CA TYR A 140 -0.46 1.12 -13.99
C TYR A 140 0.93 1.70 -14.24
N GLU A 141 1.23 2.86 -13.65
CA GLU A 141 2.53 3.51 -13.74
C GLU A 141 3.34 3.12 -12.49
N PRO A 142 4.33 2.21 -12.59
CA PRO A 142 5.17 1.87 -11.44
C PRO A 142 5.86 3.13 -10.88
N PRO A 143 6.09 3.20 -9.56
CA PRO A 143 6.86 4.30 -8.99
C PRO A 143 8.30 4.27 -9.50
N ASP A 144 8.87 5.43 -9.84
CA ASP A 144 10.26 5.52 -10.31
C ASP A 144 11.26 5.39 -9.17
N ARG A 145 10.90 5.89 -7.98
CA ARG A 145 11.76 5.97 -6.80
C ARG A 145 10.98 5.63 -5.52
N PRO A 146 10.40 4.42 -5.41
CA PRO A 146 9.83 4.00 -4.15
C PRO A 146 10.93 3.84 -3.10
N GLU A 147 10.64 4.15 -1.84
CA GLU A 147 11.57 3.92 -0.74
C GLU A 147 11.79 2.42 -0.50
N ILE A 148 10.76 1.60 -0.73
CA ILE A 148 10.82 0.15 -0.52
C ILE A 148 10.16 -0.56 -1.70
N VAL A 149 10.79 -1.65 -2.17
CA VAL A 149 10.22 -2.55 -3.18
C VAL A 149 10.17 -3.95 -2.62
N VAL A 150 9.02 -4.62 -2.77
CA VAL A 150 8.85 -6.05 -2.49
C VAL A 150 8.28 -6.75 -3.72
N ASP A 151 8.86 -7.89 -4.07
CA ASP A 151 8.40 -8.73 -5.19
C ASP A 151 7.61 -9.92 -4.63
N THR A 152 6.29 -9.75 -4.54
CA THR A 152 5.41 -10.77 -3.96
C THR A 152 5.16 -11.96 -4.88
N SER A 153 5.76 -11.97 -6.08
CA SER A 153 5.81 -13.16 -6.93
C SER A 153 6.99 -14.07 -6.59
N ARG A 154 7.99 -13.54 -5.89
CA ARG A 154 9.22 -14.25 -5.48
C ARG A 154 9.38 -14.37 -3.97
N GLN A 155 8.67 -13.55 -3.21
CA GLN A 155 8.71 -13.50 -1.75
C GLN A 155 7.39 -14.02 -1.18
N SER A 156 7.48 -14.75 -0.08
CA SER A 156 6.36 -15.01 0.81
C SER A 156 5.87 -13.72 1.49
N PRO A 157 4.65 -13.72 2.06
CA PRO A 157 4.16 -12.60 2.85
C PRO A 157 5.09 -12.21 4.01
N ASP A 158 5.67 -13.20 4.69
CA ASP A 158 6.58 -12.96 5.83
C ASP A 158 7.92 -12.37 5.38
N GLU A 159 8.52 -12.88 4.30
CA GLU A 159 9.75 -12.29 3.73
C GLU A 159 9.51 -10.84 3.28
N SER A 160 8.37 -10.58 2.65
CA SER A 160 7.99 -9.23 2.23
C SER A 160 7.77 -8.30 3.44
N LEU A 161 7.14 -8.80 4.50
CA LEU A 161 6.99 -8.07 5.77
C LEU A 161 8.36 -7.71 6.35
N GLN A 162 9.27 -8.68 6.49
CA GLN A 162 10.60 -8.45 7.04
C GLN A 162 11.40 -7.45 6.21
N ALA A 163 11.34 -7.54 4.88
CA ALA A 163 11.98 -6.58 3.98
C ALA A 163 11.44 -5.15 4.19
N ILE A 164 10.11 -5.01 4.37
CA ILE A 164 9.52 -3.69 4.67
C ILE A 164 10.00 -3.19 6.03
N LEU A 165 9.96 -4.01 7.08
CA LEU A 165 10.40 -3.60 8.41
C LEU A 165 11.86 -3.17 8.42
N ALA A 166 12.75 -3.92 7.76
CA ALA A 166 14.15 -3.54 7.58
C ALA A 166 14.29 -2.19 6.87
N GLY A 167 13.57 -1.98 5.76
CA GLY A 167 13.58 -0.69 5.05
C GLY A 167 13.07 0.47 5.91
N LEU A 168 12.09 0.24 6.80
CA LEU A 168 11.61 1.25 7.75
C LEU A 168 12.64 1.59 8.83
N GLU A 169 13.44 0.61 9.25
CA GLU A 169 14.54 0.80 10.20
C GLU A 169 15.70 1.56 9.55
N GLU A 170 16.07 1.21 8.32
CA GLU A 170 17.13 1.89 7.54
C GLU A 170 16.77 3.36 7.23
N THR A 171 15.51 3.64 6.93
CA THR A 171 15.02 4.99 6.65
C THR A 171 14.73 5.82 7.92
N GLY A 172 14.90 5.23 9.12
CA GLY A 172 14.69 5.91 10.40
C GLY A 172 13.23 6.17 10.76
N TYR A 173 12.29 5.45 10.14
CA TYR A 173 10.87 5.50 10.48
C TYR A 173 10.51 4.54 11.62
N LEU A 174 11.31 3.48 11.82
CA LEU A 174 11.29 2.61 12.99
C LEU A 174 12.66 2.63 13.67
N PRO A 175 12.71 2.47 15.00
CA PRO A 175 13.98 2.19 15.67
C PRO A 175 14.49 0.82 15.25
N GLN A 176 15.80 0.68 15.06
CA GLN A 176 16.42 -0.63 14.87
C GLN A 176 16.07 -1.53 16.06
N GLN A 177 15.61 -2.75 15.79
CA GLN A 177 15.52 -3.73 16.85
C GLN A 177 16.94 -4.00 17.37
N ALA A 178 17.14 -3.88 18.69
CA ALA A 178 18.36 -4.38 19.30
C ALA A 178 18.50 -5.84 18.88
N ALA A 179 19.61 -6.18 18.22
CA ALA A 179 19.89 -7.55 17.80
C ALA A 179 19.60 -8.46 18.98
N LYS A 180 18.60 -9.35 18.85
CA LYS A 180 18.36 -10.38 19.87
C LYS A 180 19.69 -11.10 20.02
N ALA A 181 20.35 -10.91 21.16
CA ALA A 181 21.52 -11.68 21.52
C ALA A 181 21.10 -13.14 21.36
N VAL A 182 21.68 -13.84 20.40
CA VAL A 182 21.54 -15.27 20.26
C VAL A 182 22.27 -15.84 21.47
N SER A 183 21.54 -15.96 22.59
CA SER A 183 21.96 -16.77 23.71
C SER A 183 21.85 -18.22 23.26
N VAL A 184 22.92 -18.69 22.61
CA VAL A 184 23.21 -20.11 22.48
C VAL A 184 23.28 -20.65 23.90
N SER A 185 22.28 -21.47 24.26
CA SER A 185 22.28 -22.28 25.48
C SER A 185 22.68 -23.69 25.08
#